data_AF-A0A7W6LWH6-F1
#
_entry.id   AF-A0A7W6LWH6-F1
#
_cell.length_a   1.000
_cell.length_b   1.000
_cell.length_c   1.000
_cell.angle_alpha   90.00
_cell.angle_beta   90.00
_cell.angle_gamma   90.00
#
_symmetry.space_group_name_H-M   'P 1'
#
loop_
_entity.id
_entity.type
_entity.pdbx_description
1 polymer ?
#
loop_
_entity_poly.entity_id
_entity_poly.type
_entity_poly.pdbx_seq_one_letter_code
_entity_poly.pdbx_strand_id
1 'polypeptide(L)'
;MAGKGKIVTRYVAQSGDVILKGVASVVLLLGAELALASAPGDIVPQGNALPPATWQERNHPDMPTLPQCDLDGARAVYKMAELPETVSSEIARVFASGGISEADGPFNSTDFVDGPVPRRRFLRGYRSGDYWIIWFEVGGNAGGPRTIALRRFIRAPASSPAFQARPGTIFAGDLCAASKAILAGVVSANGG
;
A
#
# COMPACT_ATOMS: atom_id res chain seq x y z
N MET A 1 -19.68 17.06 -39.89
CA MET A 1 -20.74 16.94 -38.86
C MET A 1 -20.05 16.61 -37.54
N ALA A 2 -19.84 17.60 -36.67
CA ALA A 2 -19.06 17.47 -35.44
C ALA A 2 -20.00 17.31 -34.24
N GLY A 3 -19.99 16.11 -33.63
CA GLY A 3 -20.76 15.82 -32.42
C GLY A 3 -20.00 16.29 -31.18
N LYS A 4 -20.53 17.31 -30.50
CA LYS A 4 -20.04 17.78 -29.20
C LYS A 4 -20.57 16.86 -28.09
N GLY A 5 -19.72 15.99 -27.56
CA GLY A 5 -20.01 15.20 -26.35
C GLY A 5 -19.81 16.05 -25.10
N LYS A 6 -20.88 16.25 -24.33
CA LYS A 6 -20.90 17.04 -23.08
C LYS A 6 -20.49 16.13 -21.92
N ILE A 7 -19.33 16.40 -21.31
CA ILE A 7 -18.89 15.71 -20.08
C ILE A 7 -19.67 16.30 -18.91
N VAL A 8 -20.39 15.45 -18.18
CA VAL A 8 -21.10 15.82 -16.94
C VAL A 8 -20.24 15.37 -15.76
N THR A 9 -19.51 16.30 -15.17
CA THR A 9 -18.78 16.09 -13.91
C THR A 9 -19.77 16.27 -12.75
N ARG A 10 -20.11 15.18 -12.06
CA ARG A 10 -20.84 15.26 -10.78
C ARG A 10 -19.82 15.39 -9.65
N TYR A 11 -19.80 16.55 -8.99
CA TYR A 11 -19.11 16.76 -7.72
C TYR A 11 -19.99 16.26 -6.58
N VAL A 12 -19.44 15.44 -5.69
CA VAL A 12 -20.03 15.17 -4.37
C VAL A 12 -19.26 16.02 -3.37
N ALA A 13 -19.87 17.12 -2.93
CA ALA A 13 -19.41 17.89 -1.78
C ALA A 13 -19.90 17.19 -0.51
N GLN A 14 -18.99 16.81 0.37
CA GLN A 14 -19.34 16.29 1.69
C GLN A 14 -19.22 17.46 2.68
N SER A 15 -20.35 18.11 2.97
CA SER A 15 -20.46 19.12 4.02
C SER A 15 -20.76 18.44 5.36
N GLY A 16 -20.09 18.88 6.41
CA GLY A 16 -20.31 18.39 7.77
C GLY A 16 -19.74 19.35 8.78
N ASP A 17 -20.26 20.58 8.79
CA ASP A 17 -20.17 21.50 9.93
C ASP A 17 -20.77 20.85 11.17
N VAL A 18 -20.00 20.78 12.26
CA VAL A 18 -20.58 20.60 13.61
C VAL A 18 -20.25 21.84 14.42
N ILE A 19 -21.33 22.54 14.71
CA ILE A 19 -21.46 23.83 15.37
C ILE A 19 -20.98 23.79 16.83
N LEU A 20 -20.17 24.79 17.17
CA LEU A 20 -19.92 25.29 18.52
C LEU A 20 -21.26 25.57 19.24
N LYS A 21 -21.53 24.89 20.35
CA LYS A 21 -22.43 25.39 21.38
C LYS A 21 -21.66 25.57 22.68
N GLY A 22 -21.47 26.84 23.03
CA GLY A 22 -20.97 27.24 24.33
C GLY A 22 -21.97 26.91 25.42
N VAL A 23 -21.43 26.48 26.57
CA VAL A 23 -22.05 26.70 27.86
C VAL A 23 -20.93 27.20 28.76
N ALA A 24 -20.97 28.51 29.04
CA ALA A 24 -20.26 29.07 30.16
C ALA A 24 -20.93 28.57 31.44
N SER A 25 -20.16 27.98 32.35
CA SER A 25 -20.59 27.78 33.73
C SER A 25 -19.44 28.04 34.68
N VAL A 26 -19.83 28.72 35.73
CA VAL A 26 -19.06 29.54 36.64
C VAL A 26 -18.41 28.69 37.74
N VAL A 27 -17.12 28.98 37.98
CA VAL A 27 -16.37 29.04 39.24
C VAL A 27 -16.91 28.30 40.47
N LEU A 28 -16.06 27.45 41.07
CA LEU A 28 -15.87 27.40 42.52
C LEU A 28 -14.44 26.94 42.84
N LEU A 29 -13.62 27.90 43.29
CA LEU A 29 -12.36 27.70 43.99
C LEU A 29 -12.67 27.15 45.38
N LEU A 30 -12.19 25.94 45.67
CA LEU A 30 -11.98 25.46 47.04
C LEU A 30 -10.68 24.67 47.06
N GLY A 31 -9.71 25.27 47.73
CA GLY A 31 -8.43 24.63 48.02
C GLY A 31 -8.61 23.47 48.99
N ALA A 32 -7.84 22.41 48.74
CA ALA A 32 -7.40 21.49 49.76
C ALA A 32 -5.96 21.10 49.38
N GLU A 33 -5.00 21.70 50.08
CA GLU A 33 -3.64 21.19 50.13
C GLU A 33 -3.68 19.83 50.83
N LEU A 34 -3.44 18.76 50.06
CA LEU A 34 -3.03 17.48 50.59
C LEU A 34 -1.59 17.24 50.16
N ALA A 35 -0.69 17.56 51.08
CA ALA A 35 0.69 17.11 51.05
C ALA A 35 0.70 15.57 51.07
N LEU A 36 0.89 14.97 49.89
CA LEU A 36 1.33 13.59 49.79
C LEU A 36 2.85 13.58 49.78
N ALA A 37 3.39 13.02 50.86
CA ALA A 37 4.79 12.75 51.08
C ALA A 37 5.44 12.15 49.82
N SER A 38 6.46 12.84 49.32
CA SER A 38 7.40 12.32 48.36
C SER A 38 8.19 11.18 49.01
N ALA A 39 7.75 9.94 48.82
CA ALA A 39 8.65 8.82 48.91
C ALA A 39 9.60 8.88 47.69
N PRO A 40 10.94 8.77 47.87
CA PRO A 40 11.85 8.52 46.75
C PRO A 40 11.66 7.07 46.30
N GLY A 41 10.56 6.82 45.60
CA GLY A 41 10.42 5.66 44.76
C GLY A 41 10.95 6.03 43.40
N ASP A 42 12.07 5.43 43.01
CA ASP A 42 12.57 5.46 41.64
C ASP A 42 11.50 4.88 40.70
N ILE A 43 10.57 5.72 40.24
CA ILE A 43 9.76 5.43 39.06
C ILE A 43 10.70 5.68 37.88
N VAL A 44 11.58 4.71 37.63
CA VAL A 44 12.08 4.48 36.28
C VAL A 44 10.83 4.20 35.46
N PRO A 45 10.47 5.01 34.45
CA PRO A 45 9.55 4.55 33.45
C PRO A 45 10.24 3.34 32.82
N GLN A 46 9.81 2.13 33.20
CA GLN A 46 10.01 0.96 32.37
C GLN A 46 9.13 1.18 31.13
N GLY A 47 9.54 2.12 30.29
CA GLY A 47 9.37 1.95 28.87
C GLY A 47 10.13 0.67 28.59
N ASN A 48 9.41 -0.44 28.54
CA ASN A 48 9.93 -1.68 28.01
C ASN A 48 10.44 -1.32 26.62
N ALA A 49 11.74 -1.02 26.52
CA ALA A 49 12.43 -1.01 25.27
C ALA A 49 12.17 -2.42 24.75
N LEU A 50 11.29 -2.51 23.74
CA LEU A 50 11.07 -3.77 23.04
C LEU A 50 12.48 -4.29 22.73
N PRO A 51 12.79 -5.55 23.08
CA PRO A 51 14.09 -6.12 22.73
C PRO A 51 14.29 -5.84 21.24
N PRO A 52 15.50 -5.43 20.81
CA PRO A 52 15.73 -5.17 19.40
C PRO A 52 15.31 -6.43 18.67
N ALA A 53 14.18 -6.35 17.95
CA ALA A 53 13.74 -7.44 17.10
C ALA A 53 14.98 -7.85 16.30
N THR A 54 15.26 -9.13 16.20
CA THR A 54 16.41 -9.55 15.39
C THR A 54 16.24 -8.91 14.01
N TRP A 55 17.31 -8.46 13.35
CA TRP A 55 17.20 -7.83 12.01
C TRP A 55 16.28 -8.65 11.08
N GLN A 56 16.31 -9.97 11.25
CA GLN A 56 15.46 -10.95 10.59
C GLN A 56 13.97 -10.78 10.90
N GLU A 57 13.54 -10.56 12.14
CA GLU A 57 12.12 -10.32 12.47
C GLU A 57 11.55 -9.07 11.79
N ARG A 58 12.35 -8.00 11.65
CA ARG A 58 11.93 -6.77 10.94
C ARG A 58 11.96 -6.90 9.43
N ASN A 59 12.97 -7.61 8.91
CA ASN A 59 13.27 -7.64 7.49
C ASN A 59 12.90 -8.96 6.80
N HIS A 60 12.36 -9.94 7.51
CA HIS A 60 11.77 -11.16 6.97
C HIS A 60 10.45 -11.49 7.70
N PRO A 61 9.48 -10.56 7.68
CA PRO A 61 8.16 -10.87 8.22
C PRO A 61 7.52 -12.01 7.42
N ASP A 62 6.67 -12.80 8.07
CA ASP A 62 5.90 -13.82 7.39
C ASP A 62 5.07 -13.22 6.24
N MET A 63 4.86 -14.02 5.19
CA MET A 63 3.99 -13.61 4.10
C MET A 63 2.54 -13.60 4.59
N PRO A 64 1.75 -12.54 4.31
CA PRO A 64 0.34 -12.55 4.64
C PRO A 64 -0.36 -13.72 3.94
N THR A 65 -1.34 -14.33 4.61
CA THR A 65 -2.20 -15.32 3.95
C THR A 65 -3.13 -14.60 2.99
N LEU A 66 -2.92 -14.80 1.69
CA LEU A 66 -3.63 -14.10 0.63
C LEU A 66 -4.66 -15.01 -0.04
N PRO A 67 -5.95 -14.61 -0.10
CA PRO A 67 -6.96 -15.42 -0.77
C PRO A 67 -6.63 -15.60 -2.25
N GLN A 68 -7.05 -16.71 -2.83
CA GLN A 68 -7.02 -16.87 -4.28
C GLN A 68 -8.23 -16.16 -4.87
N CYS A 69 -8.00 -15.29 -5.85
CA CYS A 69 -9.10 -14.63 -6.55
C CYS A 69 -9.50 -15.46 -7.76
N ASP A 70 -10.81 -15.55 -7.97
CA ASP A 70 -11.35 -15.90 -9.27
C ASP A 70 -11.35 -14.65 -10.17
N LEU A 71 -10.52 -14.69 -11.22
CA LEU A 71 -10.30 -13.62 -12.19
C LEU A 71 -10.45 -14.17 -13.62
N ASP A 72 -11.50 -14.97 -13.83
CA ASP A 72 -11.88 -15.54 -15.13
C ASP A 72 -10.77 -16.40 -15.76
N GLY A 73 -10.28 -17.39 -14.99
CA GLY A 73 -9.24 -18.31 -15.46
C GLY A 73 -7.83 -17.71 -15.49
N ALA A 74 -7.60 -16.59 -14.80
CA ALA A 74 -6.26 -16.01 -14.67
C ALA A 74 -5.27 -17.00 -14.05
N ARG A 75 -4.08 -17.10 -14.65
CA ARG A 75 -2.98 -17.89 -14.09
C ARG A 75 -2.26 -17.08 -13.01
N ALA A 76 -2.16 -17.65 -11.80
CA ALA A 76 -1.34 -17.09 -10.73
C ALA A 76 0.12 -17.55 -10.82
N VAL A 77 1.04 -16.70 -10.37
CA VAL A 77 2.45 -16.99 -10.09
C VAL A 77 2.82 -16.42 -8.73
N TYR A 78 3.73 -17.07 -8.01
CA TYR A 78 3.99 -16.77 -6.61
C TYR A 78 5.37 -16.17 -6.36
N LYS A 79 6.24 -16.16 -7.37
CA LYS A 79 7.55 -15.49 -7.34
C LYS A 79 7.74 -14.60 -8.56
N MET A 80 8.56 -13.54 -8.44
CA MET A 80 8.92 -12.72 -9.59
C MET A 80 9.73 -13.52 -10.61
N ALA A 81 10.54 -14.48 -10.18
CA ALA A 81 11.29 -15.39 -11.05
C ALA A 81 10.41 -16.23 -12.00
N GLU A 82 9.13 -16.40 -11.69
CA GLU A 82 8.17 -17.10 -12.55
C GLU A 82 7.54 -16.18 -13.62
N LEU A 83 7.79 -14.87 -13.54
CA LEU A 83 7.29 -13.90 -14.50
C LEU A 83 8.14 -13.94 -15.79
N PRO A 84 7.53 -13.69 -16.96
CA PRO A 84 8.30 -13.43 -18.17
C PRO A 84 9.25 -12.24 -17.98
N GLU A 85 10.43 -12.29 -18.59
CA GLU A 85 11.47 -11.25 -18.48
C GLU A 85 10.95 -9.84 -18.81
N THR A 86 10.07 -9.74 -19.80
CA THR A 86 9.44 -8.46 -20.19
C THR A 86 8.58 -7.84 -19.08
N VAL A 87 8.03 -8.66 -18.19
CA VAL A 87 7.17 -8.25 -17.07
C VAL A 87 8.04 -7.91 -15.87
N SER A 88 9.01 -8.75 -15.53
CA SER A 88 9.95 -8.50 -14.42
C SER A 88 10.82 -7.27 -14.68
N SER A 89 11.25 -7.04 -15.92
CA SER A 89 11.98 -5.82 -16.31
C SER A 89 11.15 -4.55 -16.12
N GLU A 90 9.85 -4.62 -16.45
CA GLU A 90 8.95 -3.48 -16.23
C GLU A 90 8.69 -3.23 -14.75
N ILE A 91 8.55 -4.28 -13.93
CA ILE A 91 8.49 -4.17 -12.48
C ILE A 91 9.75 -3.49 -11.94
N ALA A 92 10.93 -3.95 -12.36
CA ALA A 92 12.21 -3.35 -11.94
C ALA A 92 12.30 -1.86 -12.33
N ARG A 93 11.82 -1.49 -13.53
CA ARG A 93 11.76 -0.10 -13.98
C ARG A 93 10.81 0.75 -13.13
N VAL A 94 9.61 0.24 -12.85
CA VAL A 94 8.59 0.94 -12.04
C VAL A 94 9.08 1.17 -10.62
N PHE A 95 9.77 0.21 -10.03
CA PHE A 95 10.26 0.27 -8.66
C PHE A 95 11.74 0.64 -8.55
N ALA A 96 12.34 1.25 -9.58
CA ALA A 96 13.77 1.58 -9.58
C ALA A 96 14.18 2.43 -8.36
N SER A 97 13.31 3.33 -7.89
CA SER A 97 13.49 4.08 -6.64
C SER A 97 13.10 3.24 -5.41
N GLY A 98 14.07 2.45 -4.93
CA GLY A 98 13.95 1.69 -3.67
C GLY A 98 13.66 0.21 -3.83
N GLY A 99 13.55 -0.27 -5.07
CA GLY A 99 13.45 -1.69 -5.40
C GLY A 99 12.15 -2.35 -4.97
N ILE A 100 12.11 -3.66 -5.23
CA ILE A 100 11.11 -4.59 -4.76
C ILE A 100 11.81 -5.93 -4.50
N SER A 101 11.48 -6.55 -3.37
CA SER A 101 12.01 -7.86 -2.98
C SER A 101 11.17 -8.99 -3.57
N GLU A 102 11.79 -10.17 -3.66
CA GLU A 102 11.06 -11.42 -3.92
C GLU A 102 10.08 -11.75 -2.80
N ALA A 103 9.14 -12.64 -3.08
CA ALA A 103 8.06 -12.97 -2.15
C ALA A 103 8.55 -13.54 -0.81
N ASP A 104 9.64 -14.31 -0.84
CA ASP A 104 10.35 -14.89 0.29
C ASP A 104 11.65 -14.12 0.63
N GLY A 105 11.89 -12.99 -0.04
CA GLY A 105 13.10 -12.19 0.12
C GLY A 105 13.06 -11.22 1.31
N PRO A 106 14.21 -10.62 1.66
CA PRO A 106 14.28 -9.59 2.70
C PRO A 106 13.49 -8.34 2.31
N PHE A 107 12.69 -7.81 3.22
CA PHE A 107 11.82 -6.65 3.04
C PHE A 107 11.58 -5.94 4.37
N ASN A 108 11.76 -4.62 4.40
CA ASN A 108 11.47 -3.83 5.59
C ASN A 108 9.97 -3.48 5.67
N SER A 109 9.26 -4.09 6.62
CA SER A 109 7.84 -3.85 6.89
C SER A 109 7.54 -2.63 7.75
N THR A 110 8.57 -2.02 8.36
CA THR A 110 8.40 -0.97 9.36
C THR A 110 8.86 0.39 8.85
N ASP A 111 8.63 1.45 9.63
CA ASP A 111 9.19 2.78 9.34
C ASP A 111 10.67 2.90 9.69
N PHE A 112 11.19 1.96 10.48
CA PHE A 112 12.59 1.95 10.87
C PHE A 112 13.42 1.39 9.72
N VAL A 113 14.17 2.25 9.05
CA VAL A 113 15.10 1.84 7.98
C VAL A 113 16.29 1.14 8.62
N ASP A 114 16.39 -0.18 8.39
CA ASP A 114 17.44 -1.02 8.93
C ASP A 114 18.13 -1.81 7.81
N GLY A 115 19.21 -1.23 7.27
CA GLY A 115 19.99 -1.79 6.17
C GLY A 115 19.41 -1.54 4.77
N PRO A 116 20.04 -2.09 3.73
CA PRO A 116 19.76 -1.79 2.32
C PRO A 116 18.65 -2.68 1.73
N VAL A 117 17.63 -3.05 2.49
CA VAL A 117 16.54 -3.91 1.98
C VAL A 117 15.41 -3.07 1.37
N PRO A 118 14.71 -3.58 0.34
CA PRO A 118 13.55 -2.89 -0.22
C PRO A 118 12.43 -2.67 0.79
N ARG A 119 11.70 -1.56 0.64
CA ARG A 119 10.42 -1.29 1.34
C ARG A 119 9.21 -1.81 0.57
N ARG A 120 9.43 -2.63 -0.46
CA ARG A 120 8.37 -3.26 -1.25
C ARG A 120 8.68 -4.74 -1.40
N ARG A 121 7.66 -5.59 -1.35
CA ARG A 121 7.79 -7.04 -1.50
C ARG A 121 6.75 -7.55 -2.49
N PHE A 122 7.17 -8.34 -3.45
CA PHE A 122 6.25 -9.04 -4.35
C PHE A 122 5.39 -10.02 -3.55
N LEU A 123 4.11 -10.14 -3.87
CA LEU A 123 3.21 -11.07 -3.19
C LEU A 123 2.70 -12.15 -4.15
N ARG A 124 2.19 -11.73 -5.32
CA ARG A 124 1.61 -12.62 -6.33
C ARG A 124 1.45 -11.88 -7.66
N GLY A 125 1.53 -12.61 -8.76
CA GLY A 125 1.20 -12.10 -10.09
C GLY A 125 0.02 -12.87 -10.69
N TYR A 126 -0.89 -12.19 -11.38
CA TYR A 126 -1.97 -12.82 -12.13
C TYR A 126 -1.89 -12.44 -13.61
N ARG A 127 -1.89 -13.44 -14.48
CA ARG A 127 -1.99 -13.26 -15.93
C ARG A 127 -3.44 -13.43 -16.37
N SER A 128 -4.04 -12.35 -16.89
CA SER A 128 -5.38 -12.38 -17.49
C SER A 128 -5.43 -11.53 -18.76
N GLY A 129 -5.81 -12.14 -19.89
CA GLY A 129 -5.93 -11.43 -21.18
C GLY A 129 -4.64 -10.70 -21.58
N ASP A 130 -4.68 -9.37 -21.65
CA ASP A 130 -3.51 -8.50 -21.93
C ASP A 130 -2.87 -7.89 -20.68
N TYR A 131 -3.33 -8.27 -19.49
CA TYR A 131 -2.83 -7.75 -18.23
C TYR A 131 -1.94 -8.75 -17.48
N TRP A 132 -0.98 -8.18 -16.76
CA TRP A 132 -0.41 -8.76 -15.56
C TRP A 132 -0.84 -7.89 -14.39
N ILE A 133 -1.51 -8.49 -13.41
CA ILE A 133 -1.87 -7.79 -12.16
C ILE A 133 -0.88 -8.26 -11.10
N ILE A 134 -0.07 -7.33 -10.63
CA ILE A 134 0.98 -7.58 -9.66
C ILE A 134 0.48 -7.12 -8.30
N TRP A 135 0.50 -8.03 -7.34
CA TRP A 135 0.27 -7.73 -5.94
C TRP A 135 1.62 -7.56 -5.27
N PHE A 136 1.74 -6.49 -4.51
CA PHE A 136 2.93 -6.20 -3.74
C PHE A 136 2.53 -5.57 -2.41
N GLU A 137 3.42 -5.66 -1.43
CA GLU A 137 3.27 -4.99 -0.15
C GLU A 137 4.21 -3.79 -0.08
N VAL A 138 3.79 -2.74 0.64
CA VAL A 138 4.64 -1.60 1.00
C VAL A 138 4.83 -1.58 2.51
N GLY A 139 6.06 -1.45 2.98
CA GLY A 139 6.35 -1.37 4.42
C GLY A 139 6.23 0.04 4.99
N GLY A 140 6.07 0.13 6.32
CA GLY A 140 5.96 1.35 7.10
C GLY A 140 4.53 1.82 7.35
N ASN A 141 4.40 3.02 7.91
CA ASN A 141 3.14 3.65 8.27
C ASN A 141 2.29 3.88 7.02
N ALA A 142 1.00 3.56 7.12
CA ALA A 142 0.07 3.49 6.01
C ALA A 142 0.49 2.54 4.86
N GLY A 143 1.37 1.58 5.16
CA GLY A 143 1.78 0.52 4.24
C GLY A 143 0.69 -0.52 3.96
N GLY A 144 1.12 -1.74 3.67
CA GLY A 144 0.26 -2.89 3.42
C GLY A 144 0.09 -3.22 1.93
N PRO A 145 -0.82 -4.17 1.63
CA PRO A 145 -0.95 -4.72 0.30
C PRO A 145 -1.49 -3.71 -0.72
N ARG A 146 -0.97 -3.81 -1.94
CA ARG A 146 -1.30 -2.97 -3.09
C ARG A 146 -1.35 -3.81 -4.37
N THR A 147 -2.02 -3.28 -5.39
CA THR A 147 -1.97 -3.82 -6.75
C THR A 147 -1.23 -2.88 -7.69
N ILE A 148 -0.77 -3.37 -8.84
CA ILE A 148 -0.49 -2.57 -10.03
C ILE A 148 -0.75 -3.43 -11.26
N ALA A 149 -1.30 -2.86 -12.32
CA ALA A 149 -1.51 -3.57 -13.57
C ALA A 149 -0.43 -3.18 -14.57
N LEU A 150 0.19 -4.18 -15.20
CA LEU A 150 0.98 -4.00 -16.40
C LEU A 150 0.13 -4.46 -17.59
N ARG A 151 0.06 -3.65 -18.65
CA ARG A 151 -0.69 -3.97 -19.86
C ARG A 151 0.25 -4.22 -21.01
N ARG A 152 -0.05 -5.23 -21.82
CA ARG A 152 0.66 -5.48 -23.08
C ARG A 152 0.45 -4.30 -24.03
N PHE A 153 1.53 -3.81 -24.63
CA PHE A 153 1.47 -2.76 -25.63
C PHE A 153 1.70 -3.35 -27.02
N ILE A 154 0.63 -3.66 -27.75
CA ILE A 154 0.68 -4.42 -29.03
C ILE A 154 1.11 -3.54 -30.22
N ARG A 155 1.00 -2.21 -30.11
CA ARG A 155 1.33 -1.24 -31.17
C ARG A 155 2.55 -0.37 -30.83
N ALA A 156 3.48 -0.94 -30.09
CA ALA A 156 4.71 -0.27 -29.71
C ALA A 156 5.72 -0.32 -30.87
N PRO A 157 6.54 0.72 -31.08
CA PRO A 157 7.81 0.57 -31.79
C PRO A 157 8.59 -0.62 -31.21
N ALA A 158 9.40 -1.32 -32.01
CA ALA A 158 10.17 -2.49 -31.56
C ALA A 158 11.08 -2.22 -30.35
N SER A 159 11.42 -0.96 -30.08
CA SER A 159 12.21 -0.50 -28.94
C SER A 159 11.41 -0.27 -27.66
N SER A 160 10.08 -0.40 -27.68
CA SER A 160 9.24 -0.13 -26.52
C SER A 160 9.01 -1.39 -25.68
N PRO A 161 8.89 -1.26 -24.34
CA PRO A 161 8.59 -2.39 -23.47
C PRO A 161 7.31 -3.11 -23.90
N ALA A 162 7.36 -4.44 -23.99
CA ALA A 162 6.21 -5.27 -24.38
C ALA A 162 5.05 -5.17 -23.37
N PHE A 163 5.38 -4.90 -22.11
CA PHE A 163 4.45 -4.58 -21.04
C PHE A 163 4.81 -3.24 -20.42
N GLN A 164 3.80 -2.46 -20.06
CA GLN A 164 3.97 -1.18 -19.36
C GLN A 164 3.01 -1.08 -18.19
N ALA A 165 3.47 -0.52 -17.09
CA ALA A 165 2.63 -0.15 -15.96
C ALA A 165 1.52 0.79 -16.42
N ARG A 166 0.29 0.46 -16.03
CA ARG A 166 -0.90 1.25 -16.32
C ARG A 166 -1.09 2.26 -15.19
N PRO A 167 -1.01 3.57 -15.47
CA PRO A 167 -1.26 4.60 -14.46
C PRO A 167 -2.64 4.45 -13.81
N GLY A 168 -2.74 4.81 -12.53
CA GLY A 168 -3.99 4.72 -11.77
C GLY A 168 -4.42 3.29 -11.40
N THR A 169 -3.56 2.28 -11.54
CA THR A 169 -3.90 0.90 -11.12
C THR A 169 -3.28 0.48 -9.78
N ILE A 170 -2.71 1.45 -9.07
CA ILE A 170 -2.29 1.28 -7.69
C ILE A 170 -3.48 1.46 -6.76
N PHE A 171 -4.01 0.35 -6.28
CA PHE A 171 -5.09 0.30 -5.30
C PHE A 171 -4.58 -0.28 -3.98
N ALA A 172 -5.17 0.17 -2.88
CA ALA A 172 -4.97 -0.37 -1.54
C ALA A 172 -6.21 -1.13 -1.07
N GLY A 173 -6.04 -2.02 -0.10
CA GLY A 173 -7.15 -2.76 0.52
C GLY A 173 -7.40 -4.11 -0.13
N ASP A 174 -8.66 -4.42 -0.43
CA ASP A 174 -9.07 -5.71 -0.99
C ASP A 174 -8.48 -5.92 -2.39
N LEU A 175 -7.45 -6.78 -2.45
CA LEU A 175 -6.70 -7.07 -3.67
C LEU A 175 -7.53 -7.81 -4.72
N CYS A 176 -8.50 -8.63 -4.32
CA CYS A 176 -9.38 -9.31 -5.26
C CYS A 176 -10.36 -8.32 -5.90
N ALA A 177 -10.99 -7.47 -5.09
CA ALA A 177 -11.86 -6.41 -5.59
C ALA A 177 -11.10 -5.44 -6.51
N ALA A 178 -9.89 -5.02 -6.09
CA ALA A 178 -9.01 -4.18 -6.90
C ALA A 178 -8.64 -4.83 -8.24
N SER A 179 -8.29 -6.12 -8.23
CA SER A 179 -7.94 -6.87 -9.45
C SER A 179 -9.12 -6.96 -10.42
N LYS A 180 -10.33 -7.25 -9.92
CA LYS A 180 -11.56 -7.24 -10.73
C LYS A 180 -11.86 -5.86 -11.29
N ALA A 181 -11.70 -4.80 -10.50
CA ALA A 181 -11.89 -3.42 -10.94
C ALA A 181 -10.92 -3.04 -12.07
N ILE A 182 -9.64 -3.42 -11.95
CA ILE A 182 -8.63 -3.22 -12.99
C ILE A 182 -9.05 -3.89 -14.30
N LEU A 183 -9.51 -5.15 -14.23
CA LEU A 183 -9.98 -5.92 -15.39
C LEU A 183 -11.24 -5.32 -16.01
N ALA A 184 -12.12 -4.75 -15.18
CA ALA A 184 -13.28 -3.96 -15.62
C ALA A 184 -12.89 -2.56 -16.18
N GLY A 185 -11.60 -2.21 -16.19
CA GLY A 185 -11.10 -0.97 -16.77
C GLY A 185 -11.00 0.21 -15.81
N VAL A 186 -11.32 0.02 -14.53
CA VAL A 186 -11.27 1.08 -13.50
C VAL A 186 -9.83 1.53 -13.25
N VAL A 187 -9.65 2.84 -13.11
CA VAL A 187 -8.40 3.49 -12.69
C VAL A 187 -8.69 4.50 -11.60
N SER A 188 -7.80 4.63 -10.62
CA SER A 188 -7.83 5.66 -9.60
C SER A 188 -7.49 7.02 -10.19
N ALA A 189 -8.28 8.05 -9.87
CA ALA A 189 -8.04 9.43 -10.26
C ALA A 189 -6.81 10.05 -9.56
N ASN A 190 -6.40 9.49 -8.43
CA ASN A 190 -5.29 9.99 -7.61
C ASN A 190 -3.98 9.23 -7.88
N GLY A 191 -3.84 8.60 -9.04
CA GLY A 191 -2.75 7.65 -9.33
C GLY A 191 -1.38 8.30 -9.57
N GLY A 192 -0.63 8.49 -8.50
CA GLY A 192 0.82 8.75 -8.46
C GLY A 192 1.41 8.32 -7.13
#